data_AF-A0A8C0E5C6-F1
#
_entry.id   AF-A0A8C0E5C6-F1
#
_cell.length_a   1.000
_cell.length_b   1.000
_cell.length_c   1.000
_cell.angle_alpha   90.00
_cell.angle_beta   90.00
_cell.angle_gamma   90.00
#
_symmetry.space_group_name_H-M   'P 1'
#
loop_
_entity.id
_entity.type
_entity.pdbx_description
1 polymer ?
#
loop_
_entity_poly.entity_id
_entity_poly.type
_entity_poly.pdbx_seq_one_letter_code
_entity_poly.pdbx_strand_id
1 'polypeptide(L)'
;MVAHNQVAADNAISTAAEPRRRPEPSSSSSSSSSSSPAAPARPRPCPAAPAPTPGDTHFRTFRSHAEYRRITRASALLDACGFYWGPLSVHGAHERLRAEPVGTFLVRDSRQRNCFFALSVKMASGPTSIRVHFQAGRFHLDGSRESFDCLFELLEHYVAAPPRMLGAPLRQRRVRPLQELCRQRIVATVGRENLARIPLNPVLRDYLSSFPFQI
;
A
#
# COMPACT_ATOMS: atom_id res chain seq x y z
N MET A 1 -25.06 54.13 3.37
CA MET A 1 -26.08 53.37 2.64
C MET A 1 -26.63 52.31 3.57
N VAL A 2 -27.94 52.38 3.81
CA VAL A 2 -28.73 51.61 4.78
C VAL A 2 -29.48 50.50 4.02
N ALA A 3 -29.54 49.29 4.59
CA ALA A 3 -30.63 48.30 4.54
C ALA A 3 -30.07 46.97 5.12
N HIS A 4 -30.39 46.49 6.33
CA HIS A 4 -31.65 46.05 6.96
C HIS A 4 -32.35 44.82 6.33
N ASN A 5 -32.64 43.87 7.25
CA ASN A 5 -33.73 42.86 7.29
C ASN A 5 -33.57 41.56 6.48
N GLN A 6 -34.09 40.39 6.89
CA GLN A 6 -34.73 39.79 8.10
C GLN A 6 -34.78 38.26 7.76
N VAL A 7 -34.43 37.31 8.62
CA VAL A 7 -35.18 36.63 9.72
C VAL A 7 -36.52 35.97 9.33
N ALA A 8 -36.64 34.70 9.78
CA ALA A 8 -37.82 33.87 10.08
C ALA A 8 -38.56 33.20 8.90
N ALA A 9 -39.22 32.04 9.05
CA ALA A 9 -39.27 30.93 10.02
C ALA A 9 -40.32 29.93 9.45
N ASP A 10 -40.40 28.73 10.06
CA ASP A 10 -41.65 27.95 10.20
C ASP A 10 -42.24 27.28 8.94
N ASN A 11 -42.87 26.10 8.94
CA ASN A 11 -43.19 25.10 9.95
C ASN A 11 -43.70 23.84 9.20
N ALA A 12 -44.03 22.82 9.99
CA ALA A 12 -45.20 21.93 9.84
C ALA A 12 -44.94 20.45 9.48
N ILE A 13 -44.97 19.67 10.55
CA ILE A 13 -45.36 18.27 10.71
C ILE A 13 -46.91 18.14 10.60
N SER A 14 -47.40 17.07 10.00
CA SER A 14 -48.70 16.41 10.34
C SER A 14 -48.79 15.07 9.57
N THR A 15 -48.63 13.88 10.16
CA THR A 15 -49.55 13.04 10.96
C THR A 15 -50.79 12.44 10.25
N ALA A 16 -51.09 11.20 10.65
CA ALA A 16 -52.30 10.37 10.47
C ALA A 16 -52.36 9.49 9.20
N ALA A 17 -52.80 8.21 9.22
CA ALA A 17 -53.23 7.28 10.26
C ALA A 17 -53.37 5.84 9.67
N GLU A 18 -53.31 4.86 10.57
CA GLU A 18 -53.62 3.41 10.52
C GLU A 18 -54.96 3.02 9.81
N PRO A 19 -55.34 1.71 9.56
CA PRO A 19 -55.30 0.63 10.57
C PRO A 19 -55.05 -0.84 10.14
N ARG A 20 -54.45 -1.57 11.09
CA ARG A 20 -54.75 -2.92 11.62
C ARG A 20 -55.48 -3.96 10.75
N ARG A 21 -54.91 -5.17 10.70
CA ARG A 21 -55.61 -6.39 11.16
C ARG A 21 -54.67 -7.31 11.96
N ARG A 22 -55.23 -7.80 13.08
CA ARG A 22 -54.66 -8.69 14.09
C ARG A 22 -54.74 -10.18 13.65
N PRO A 23 -54.05 -11.08 14.38
CA PRO A 23 -53.86 -12.51 14.10
C PRO A 23 -55.02 -13.36 14.66
N GLU A 24 -54.93 -14.70 14.52
CA GLU A 24 -55.47 -15.82 15.36
C GLU A 24 -55.32 -17.16 14.57
N PRO A 25 -55.58 -18.36 15.11
CA PRO A 25 -54.74 -19.05 16.10
C PRO A 25 -54.46 -20.54 15.76
N SER A 26 -53.70 -21.17 16.66
CA SER A 26 -53.38 -22.58 16.89
C SER A 26 -54.34 -23.69 16.40
N SER A 27 -53.77 -24.83 15.99
CA SER A 27 -54.20 -26.16 16.50
C SER A 27 -53.14 -27.24 16.29
N SER A 28 -52.85 -27.89 17.41
CA SER A 28 -52.17 -29.17 17.55
C SER A 28 -53.07 -30.33 17.12
N SER A 29 -52.52 -31.33 16.44
CA SER A 29 -53.01 -32.70 16.53
C SER A 29 -51.89 -33.71 16.30
N SER A 30 -51.63 -34.45 17.35
CA SER A 30 -50.87 -35.69 17.44
C SER A 30 -51.46 -36.80 16.56
N SER A 31 -50.60 -37.53 15.86
CA SER A 31 -50.82 -38.96 15.59
C SER A 31 -49.49 -39.69 15.47
N SER A 32 -49.35 -40.67 16.36
CA SER A 32 -48.32 -41.68 16.46
C SER A 32 -48.44 -42.74 15.37
N SER A 33 -47.33 -43.21 14.80
CA SER A 33 -47.14 -44.64 14.45
C SER A 33 -45.70 -44.97 14.02
N SER A 34 -45.13 -45.93 14.76
CA SER A 34 -44.24 -47.02 14.32
C SER A 34 -42.90 -46.74 13.62
N SER A 35 -41.86 -46.66 14.45
CA SER A 35 -40.63 -47.50 14.46
C SER A 35 -40.15 -48.23 13.19
N SER A 36 -38.96 -47.85 12.73
CA SER A 36 -37.89 -48.75 12.25
C SER A 36 -36.53 -48.06 12.46
N PRO A 37 -35.48 -48.74 12.99
CA PRO A 37 -34.21 -48.10 13.28
C PRO A 37 -33.35 -48.01 12.02
N ALA A 38 -33.13 -46.79 11.53
CA ALA A 38 -32.10 -46.51 10.52
C ALA A 38 -30.73 -46.38 11.22
N ALA A 39 -29.75 -47.11 10.69
CA ALA A 39 -28.36 -47.15 11.17
C ALA A 39 -27.73 -45.74 11.27
N PRO A 40 -26.76 -45.52 12.19
CA PRO A 40 -26.13 -44.21 12.35
C PRO A 40 -25.35 -43.84 11.08
N ALA A 41 -25.78 -42.77 10.41
CA ALA A 41 -25.06 -42.16 9.31
C ALA A 41 -23.71 -41.63 9.82
N ARG A 42 -22.60 -42.19 9.31
CA ARG A 42 -21.26 -41.64 9.54
C ARG A 42 -21.23 -40.16 9.09
N PRO A 43 -20.60 -39.25 9.86
CA PRO A 43 -20.39 -37.89 9.41
C PRO A 43 -19.54 -37.94 8.13
N ARG A 44 -20.05 -37.30 7.06
CA ARG A 44 -19.30 -37.10 5.83
C ARG A 44 -18.04 -36.29 6.17
N PRO A 45 -16.84 -36.73 5.76
CA PRO A 45 -15.64 -35.91 5.88
C PRO A 45 -15.87 -34.63 5.09
N CYS A 46 -15.71 -33.47 5.74
CA CYS A 46 -15.61 -32.20 5.02
C CYS A 46 -14.54 -32.35 3.93
N PRO A 47 -14.75 -31.89 2.69
CA PRO A 47 -13.66 -31.80 1.73
C PRO A 47 -12.62 -30.87 2.36
N ALA A 48 -11.49 -31.44 2.75
CA ALA A 48 -10.35 -30.69 3.26
C ALA A 48 -10.00 -29.64 2.21
N ALA A 49 -10.07 -28.37 2.58
CA ALA A 49 -9.49 -27.32 1.75
C ALA A 49 -8.03 -27.71 1.50
N PRO A 50 -7.54 -27.69 0.24
CA PRO A 50 -6.17 -28.08 -0.05
C PRO A 50 -5.24 -27.21 0.79
N ALA A 51 -4.39 -27.86 1.59
CA ALA A 51 -3.34 -27.19 2.33
C ALA A 51 -2.49 -26.39 1.33
N PRO A 52 -2.07 -25.15 1.68
CA PRO A 52 -1.22 -24.36 0.80
C PRO A 52 0.06 -25.15 0.50
N THR A 53 0.27 -25.46 -0.78
CA THR A 53 1.47 -26.13 -1.26
C THR A 53 2.70 -25.23 -1.01
N PRO A 54 3.80 -25.76 -0.46
CA PRO A 54 5.05 -25.01 -0.34
C PRO A 54 5.54 -24.64 -1.75
N GLY A 55 5.30 -23.40 -2.18
CA GLY A 55 5.67 -22.95 -3.52
C GLY A 55 4.73 -21.95 -4.19
N ASP A 56 3.52 -21.74 -3.64
CA ASP A 56 2.55 -20.79 -4.19
C ASP A 56 2.90 -19.34 -3.81
N THR A 57 4.07 -18.88 -4.24
CA THR A 57 4.36 -17.45 -4.25
C THR A 57 3.66 -16.84 -5.47
N HIS A 58 3.10 -15.64 -5.31
CA HIS A 58 2.51 -14.92 -6.44
C HIS A 58 3.59 -14.31 -7.38
N PHE A 59 4.86 -14.59 -7.12
CA PHE A 59 5.99 -14.14 -7.91
C PHE A 59 6.38 -15.21 -8.94
N ARG A 60 6.69 -14.77 -10.15
CA ARG A 60 7.39 -15.62 -11.12
C ARG A 60 8.81 -15.93 -10.65
N THR A 61 9.34 -17.05 -11.13
CA THR A 61 10.77 -17.33 -11.05
C THR A 61 11.58 -16.26 -11.78
N PHE A 62 12.75 -15.92 -11.24
CA PHE A 62 13.66 -14.97 -11.88
C PHE A 62 14.23 -15.57 -13.16
N ARG A 63 14.26 -14.79 -14.25
CA ARG A 63 14.74 -15.27 -15.56
C ARG A 63 16.26 -15.27 -15.69
N SER A 64 16.95 -14.54 -14.80
CA SER A 64 18.41 -14.46 -14.80
C SER A 64 18.95 -14.09 -13.41
N HIS A 65 20.22 -14.43 -13.17
CA HIS A 65 20.93 -14.00 -11.97
C HIS A 65 21.01 -12.47 -11.84
N ALA A 66 21.08 -11.74 -12.96
CA ALA A 66 21.08 -10.28 -12.96
C ALA A 66 19.73 -9.69 -12.48
N GLU A 67 18.60 -10.29 -12.87
CA GLU A 67 17.27 -9.91 -12.38
C GLU A 67 17.14 -10.15 -10.86
N TYR A 68 17.58 -11.32 -10.38
CA TYR A 68 17.65 -11.61 -8.95
C TYR A 68 18.45 -10.54 -8.20
N ARG A 69 19.69 -10.25 -8.63
CA ARG A 69 20.55 -9.24 -7.98
C ARG A 69 19.91 -7.86 -7.92
N ARG A 70 19.19 -7.43 -8.96
CA ARG A 70 18.51 -6.12 -8.96
C ARG A 70 17.36 -6.07 -7.95
N ILE A 71 16.54 -7.11 -7.88
CA ILE A 71 15.43 -7.18 -6.92
C ILE A 71 15.95 -7.27 -5.49
N THR A 72 16.95 -8.13 -5.22
CA THR A 72 17.58 -8.23 -3.89
C THR A 72 18.22 -6.91 -3.47
N ARG A 73 18.90 -6.21 -4.39
CA ARG A 73 19.47 -4.89 -4.12
C ARG A 73 18.37 -3.87 -3.81
N ALA A 74 17.28 -3.86 -4.58
CA ALA A 74 16.15 -2.96 -4.33
C ALA A 74 15.53 -3.23 -2.94
N SER A 75 15.37 -4.50 -2.56
CA SER A 75 14.90 -4.89 -1.23
C SER A 75 15.81 -4.35 -0.12
N ALA A 76 17.12 -4.57 -0.22
CA ALA A 76 18.08 -4.09 0.79
C ALA A 76 18.05 -2.56 0.94
N LEU A 77 17.90 -1.82 -0.17
CA LEU A 77 17.76 -0.37 -0.14
C LEU A 77 16.42 0.08 0.47
N LEU A 78 15.33 -0.65 0.23
CA LEU A 78 14.02 -0.40 0.84
C LEU A 78 14.06 -0.59 2.36
N ASP A 79 14.75 -1.62 2.84
CA ASP A 79 14.94 -1.84 4.28
C ASP A 79 15.71 -0.69 4.94
N ALA A 80 16.61 -0.03 4.20
CA ALA A 80 17.40 1.11 4.68
C ALA A 80 16.71 2.48 4.55
N CYS A 81 15.64 2.62 3.74
CA CYS A 81 15.09 3.92 3.38
C CYS A 81 14.02 4.46 4.35
N GLY A 82 13.53 3.63 5.29
CA GLY A 82 12.61 4.05 6.35
C GLY A 82 11.18 4.44 5.92
N PHE A 83 10.88 4.56 4.63
CA PHE A 83 9.52 4.76 4.08
C PHE A 83 8.98 3.54 3.32
N TYR A 84 9.70 2.42 3.40
CA TYR A 84 9.17 1.12 3.05
C TYR A 84 8.36 0.57 4.24
N TRP A 85 7.14 0.14 3.98
CA TRP A 85 6.19 -0.35 5.00
C TRP A 85 5.98 -1.87 4.94
N GLY A 86 6.79 -2.59 4.14
CA GLY A 86 6.68 -4.05 4.01
C GLY A 86 5.27 -4.50 3.60
N PRO A 87 4.71 -5.54 4.24
CA PRO A 87 3.42 -6.14 3.87
C PRO A 87 2.22 -5.31 4.33
N LEU A 88 2.17 -4.03 3.95
CA LEU A 88 1.06 -3.14 4.24
C LEU A 88 -0.06 -3.32 3.21
N SER A 89 -1.31 -3.40 3.67
CA SER A 89 -2.46 -3.47 2.78
C SER A 89 -2.71 -2.14 2.06
N VAL A 90 -3.40 -2.19 0.91
CA VAL A 90 -3.82 -0.98 0.17
C VAL A 90 -4.62 -0.05 1.09
N HIS A 91 -5.61 -0.61 1.78
CA HIS A 91 -6.45 0.14 2.73
C HIS A 91 -5.60 0.77 3.85
N GLY A 92 -4.69 0.01 4.48
CA GLY A 92 -3.82 0.53 5.53
C GLY A 92 -2.89 1.65 5.04
N ALA A 93 -2.42 1.58 3.79
CA ALA A 93 -1.65 2.66 3.18
C ALA A 93 -2.50 3.91 2.93
N HIS A 94 -3.73 3.74 2.43
CA HIS A 94 -4.66 4.84 2.16
C HIS A 94 -5.08 5.56 3.43
N GLU A 95 -5.38 4.82 4.51
CA GLU A 95 -5.68 5.39 5.83
C GLU A 95 -4.54 6.29 6.32
N ARG A 96 -3.29 5.80 6.27
CA ARG A 96 -2.11 6.55 6.71
C ARG A 96 -1.85 7.81 5.88
N LEU A 97 -2.13 7.75 4.58
CA LEU A 97 -1.93 8.86 3.66
C LEU A 97 -3.09 9.86 3.67
N ARG A 98 -4.27 9.51 4.21
CA ARG A 98 -5.47 10.35 4.11
C ARG A 98 -5.24 11.75 4.68
N ALA A 99 -4.56 11.83 5.83
CA ALA A 99 -4.29 13.08 6.54
C ALA A 99 -2.95 13.74 6.16
N GLU A 100 -2.15 13.12 5.28
CA GLU A 100 -0.87 13.69 4.86
C GLU A 100 -1.04 14.68 3.70
N PRO A 101 -0.07 15.60 3.49
CA PRO A 101 -0.08 16.52 2.36
C PRO A 101 -0.07 15.82 0.99
N VAL A 102 -0.60 16.50 -0.03
CA VAL A 102 -0.52 16.03 -1.43
C VAL A 102 0.94 15.82 -1.85
N GLY A 103 1.19 14.73 -2.57
CA GLY A 103 2.52 14.25 -2.96
C GLY A 103 3.17 13.33 -1.93
N THR A 104 2.66 13.25 -0.69
CA THR A 104 3.21 12.33 0.32
C THR A 104 3.04 10.89 -0.14
N PHE A 105 4.09 10.08 -0.05
CA PHE A 105 4.07 8.71 -0.58
C PHE A 105 4.74 7.69 0.33
N LEU A 106 4.45 6.41 0.12
CA LEU A 106 5.13 5.29 0.76
C LEU A 106 5.28 4.11 -0.19
N VAL A 107 6.28 3.26 0.05
CA VAL A 107 6.46 2.00 -0.68
C VAL A 107 6.03 0.84 0.20
N ARG A 108 5.39 -0.16 -0.39
CA ARG A 108 4.92 -1.38 0.30
C ARG A 108 5.01 -2.57 -0.64
N ASP A 109 4.83 -3.76 -0.09
CA ASP A 109 4.65 -4.98 -0.87
C ASP A 109 3.38 -4.89 -1.72
N SER A 110 3.47 -5.45 -2.93
CA SER A 110 2.30 -5.73 -3.73
C SER A 110 1.81 -7.15 -3.44
N ARG A 111 0.48 -7.33 -3.34
CA ARG A 111 -0.14 -8.66 -3.24
C ARG A 111 -0.53 -9.22 -4.60
N GLN A 112 -0.12 -8.57 -5.67
CA GLN A 112 -0.52 -8.90 -7.02
C GLN A 112 0.53 -9.72 -7.76
N ARG A 113 0.04 -10.65 -8.59
CA ARG A 113 0.90 -11.53 -9.38
C ARG A 113 1.96 -10.75 -10.15
N ASN A 114 3.21 -11.21 -10.03
CA ASN A 114 4.38 -10.67 -10.72
C ASN A 114 4.75 -9.21 -10.43
N CYS A 115 4.23 -8.62 -9.35
CA CYS A 115 4.61 -7.28 -8.89
C CYS A 115 5.22 -7.41 -7.49
N PHE A 116 6.47 -7.01 -7.31
CA PHE A 116 7.13 -7.04 -6.00
C PHE A 116 6.64 -5.90 -5.10
N PHE A 117 6.58 -4.69 -5.65
CA PHE A 117 6.34 -3.47 -4.88
C PHE A 117 5.15 -2.69 -5.43
N ALA A 118 4.55 -1.88 -4.56
CA ALA A 118 3.55 -0.89 -4.90
C ALA A 118 3.89 0.45 -4.22
N LEU A 119 3.68 1.53 -4.97
CA LEU A 119 3.82 2.90 -4.52
C LEU A 119 2.43 3.42 -4.16
N SER A 120 2.24 3.89 -2.93
CA SER A 120 1.00 4.57 -2.54
C SER A 120 1.28 6.04 -2.31
N VAL A 121 0.48 6.92 -2.92
CA VAL A 121 0.71 8.37 -2.91
C VAL A 121 -0.59 9.12 -2.65
N LYS A 122 -0.52 10.19 -1.87
CA LYS A 122 -1.62 11.13 -1.70
C LYS A 122 -1.71 12.05 -2.91
N MET A 123 -2.69 11.81 -3.78
CA MET A 123 -3.03 12.73 -4.88
C MET A 123 -4.07 13.77 -4.41
N ALA A 124 -4.33 14.78 -5.24
CA ALA A 124 -5.38 15.77 -4.97
C ALA A 124 -6.77 15.13 -4.83
N SER A 125 -7.05 14.07 -5.61
CA SER A 125 -8.29 13.29 -5.52
C SER A 125 -8.34 12.32 -4.33
N GLY A 126 -7.24 12.15 -3.61
CA GLY A 126 -7.11 11.20 -2.49
C GLY A 126 -5.94 10.23 -2.63
N PRO A 127 -5.74 9.33 -1.66
CA PRO A 127 -4.71 8.31 -1.73
C PRO A 127 -4.94 7.34 -2.90
N THR A 128 -3.89 7.11 -3.68
CA THR A 128 -3.89 6.15 -4.80
C THR A 128 -2.77 5.13 -4.62
N SER A 129 -2.86 3.98 -5.27
CA SER A 129 -1.80 2.98 -5.31
C SER A 129 -1.46 2.61 -6.74
N ILE A 130 -0.18 2.72 -7.07
CA ILE A 130 0.41 2.45 -8.39
C ILE A 130 1.34 1.24 -8.22
N ARG A 131 1.30 0.30 -9.17
CA ARG A 131 2.17 -0.88 -9.12
C ARG A 131 3.54 -0.53 -9.68
N VAL A 132 4.57 -1.14 -9.11
CA VAL A 132 5.92 -1.07 -9.66
C VAL A 132 6.19 -2.38 -10.38
N HIS A 133 6.26 -2.32 -11.70
CA HIS A 133 6.57 -3.46 -12.54
C HIS A 133 8.08 -3.63 -12.66
N PHE A 134 8.51 -4.89 -12.80
CA PHE A 134 9.88 -5.22 -13.12
C PHE A 134 9.93 -6.12 -14.36
N GLN A 135 10.43 -5.61 -15.48
CA GLN A 135 10.48 -6.32 -16.76
C GLN A 135 11.77 -6.02 -17.48
N ALA A 136 12.35 -7.05 -18.13
CA ALA A 136 13.62 -6.95 -18.86
C ALA A 136 14.76 -6.32 -18.03
N GLY A 137 14.72 -6.50 -16.70
CA GLY A 137 15.73 -5.97 -15.80
C GLY A 137 15.53 -4.51 -15.34
N ARG A 138 14.40 -3.89 -15.67
CA ARG A 138 14.11 -2.47 -15.36
C ARG A 138 12.81 -2.31 -14.59
N PHE A 139 12.77 -1.32 -13.69
CA PHE A 139 11.62 -0.89 -12.92
C PHE A 139 10.84 0.19 -13.66
N HIS A 140 9.51 0.12 -13.64
CA HIS A 140 8.64 1.17 -14.17
C HIS A 140 7.31 1.20 -13.42
N LEU A 141 6.63 2.34 -13.43
CA LEU A 141 5.29 2.47 -12.86
C LEU A 141 4.23 1.97 -13.84
N ASP A 142 3.15 1.42 -13.31
CA ASP A 142 1.97 1.04 -14.09
C ASP A 142 1.44 2.25 -14.88
N GLY A 143 1.33 2.10 -16.21
CA GLY A 143 0.93 3.18 -17.12
C GLY A 143 2.05 4.17 -17.53
N SER A 144 3.28 4.03 -17.01
CA SER A 144 4.42 4.86 -17.43
C SER A 144 5.22 4.21 -18.57
N ARG A 145 5.85 5.06 -19.40
CA ARG A 145 6.81 4.64 -20.44
C ARG A 145 8.26 4.68 -19.95
N GLU A 146 8.52 5.30 -18.81
CA GLU A 146 9.86 5.49 -18.27
C GLU A 146 10.27 4.28 -17.44
N SER A 147 11.51 3.82 -17.64
CA SER A 147 12.03 2.66 -16.96
C SER A 147 13.45 2.90 -16.46
N PHE A 148 13.77 2.33 -15.31
CA PHE A 148 14.98 2.60 -14.54
C PHE A 148 15.67 1.31 -14.12
N ASP A 149 16.99 1.33 -13.99
CA ASP A 149 17.73 0.14 -13.56
C ASP A 149 17.67 -0.06 -12.03
N CYS A 150 17.33 1.01 -11.29
CA CYS A 150 17.13 1.00 -9.85
C CYS A 150 15.75 1.58 -9.46
N LEU A 151 15.12 0.97 -8.45
CA LEU A 151 13.85 1.44 -7.89
C LEU A 151 13.95 2.87 -7.34
N PHE A 152 15.07 3.22 -6.72
CA PHE A 152 15.25 4.54 -6.10
C PHE A 152 15.48 5.65 -7.13
N GLU A 153 16.07 5.32 -8.29
CA GLU A 153 16.17 6.24 -9.42
C GLU A 153 14.78 6.57 -9.99
N LEU A 154 13.92 5.56 -10.08
CA LEU A 154 12.51 5.75 -10.45
C LEU A 154 11.84 6.72 -9.47
N LEU A 155 12.01 6.52 -8.16
CA LEU A 155 11.40 7.38 -7.15
C LEU A 155 11.95 8.81 -7.20
N GLU A 156 13.27 8.99 -7.26
CA GLU A 156 13.91 10.30 -7.43
C GLU A 156 13.41 11.04 -8.66
N HIS A 157 13.28 10.32 -9.77
CA HIS A 157 12.74 10.88 -11.01
C HIS A 157 11.34 11.46 -10.79
N TYR A 158 10.41 10.70 -10.19
CA TYR A 158 9.05 11.20 -9.96
C TYR A 158 8.92 12.22 -8.82
N VAL A 159 9.96 12.39 -8.00
CA VAL A 159 10.08 13.49 -7.02
C VAL A 159 10.55 14.78 -7.71
N ALA A 160 11.49 14.67 -8.65
CA ALA A 160 12.11 15.83 -9.32
C ALA A 160 11.35 16.31 -10.56
N ALA A 161 10.79 15.38 -11.35
CA ALA A 161 10.20 15.65 -12.66
C ALA A 161 8.84 16.37 -12.54
N PRO A 162 8.56 17.38 -13.38
CA PRO A 162 7.23 17.96 -13.53
C PRO A 162 6.30 17.07 -14.37
N PRO A 163 5.02 16.89 -14.00
CA PRO A 163 4.40 17.36 -12.76
C PRO A 163 4.92 16.55 -11.56
N ARG A 164 5.22 17.23 -10.45
CA ARG A 164 5.74 16.60 -9.21
C ARG A 164 4.70 15.69 -8.59
N MET A 165 4.64 14.45 -9.08
CA MET A 165 3.71 13.45 -8.60
C MET A 165 4.08 13.01 -7.18
N LEU A 166 5.39 12.92 -6.89
CA LEU A 166 5.90 12.58 -5.56
C LEU A 166 6.49 13.81 -4.88
N GLY A 167 6.19 13.93 -3.60
CA GLY A 167 6.72 14.92 -2.68
C GLY A 167 7.61 14.26 -1.64
N ALA A 168 7.23 14.40 -0.36
CA ALA A 168 7.99 13.82 0.74
C ALA A 168 7.58 12.35 1.02
N PRO A 169 8.53 11.45 1.34
CA PRO A 169 8.20 10.09 1.75
C PRO A 169 7.64 10.04 3.18
N LEU A 170 6.57 9.26 3.37
CA LEU A 170 6.01 8.91 4.67
C LEU A 170 6.84 7.80 5.34
N ARG A 171 7.70 8.21 6.26
CA ARG A 171 8.61 7.33 7.00
C ARG A 171 7.94 6.72 8.23
N GLN A 172 8.30 5.48 8.57
CA GLN A 172 7.84 4.80 9.79
C GLN A 172 8.29 5.56 11.05
N ARG A 173 9.54 6.05 11.04
CA ARG A 173 10.11 6.92 12.07
C ARG A 173 10.14 8.35 11.54
N ARG A 174 9.42 9.27 12.20
CA ARG A 174 9.38 10.70 11.80
C ARG A 174 10.74 11.38 11.97
N VAL A 175 11.46 11.08 13.05
CA VAL A 175 12.80 11.62 13.30
C VAL A 175 13.85 10.68 12.70
N ARG A 176 14.61 11.21 11.73
CA ARG A 176 15.71 10.50 11.10
C ARG A 176 17.00 10.63 11.92
N PRO A 177 17.86 9.60 11.96
CA PRO A 177 19.19 9.73 12.55
C PRO A 177 19.99 10.84 11.88
N LEU A 178 20.83 11.54 12.65
CA LEU A 178 21.68 12.61 12.12
C LEU A 178 22.55 12.15 10.95
N GLN A 179 23.09 10.93 11.02
CA GLN A 179 23.88 10.34 9.94
C GLN A 179 23.11 10.27 8.62
N GLU A 180 21.82 9.91 8.66
CA GLU A 180 20.98 9.82 7.46
C GLU A 180 20.69 11.22 6.89
N LEU A 181 20.44 12.21 7.75
CA LEU A 181 20.27 13.61 7.36
C LEU A 181 21.53 14.15 6.69
N CYS A 182 22.70 13.90 7.27
CA CYS A 182 23.99 14.28 6.71
C CYS A 182 24.24 13.60 5.37
N ARG A 183 23.99 12.29 5.26
CA ARG A 183 24.13 11.54 4.00
C ARG A 183 23.26 12.14 2.90
N GLN A 184 21.96 12.33 3.16
CA GLN A 184 21.03 12.90 2.19
C GLN A 184 21.52 14.28 1.72
N ARG A 185 21.96 15.14 2.66
CA ARG A 185 22.44 16.48 2.33
C ARG A 185 23.70 16.45 1.48
N ILE A 186 24.66 15.59 1.83
CA ILE A 186 25.92 15.42 1.08
C ILE A 186 25.62 14.94 -0.35
N VAL A 187 24.81 13.89 -0.50
CA VAL A 187 24.43 13.34 -1.81
C VAL A 187 23.74 14.40 -2.67
N ALA A 188 22.82 15.18 -2.10
CA ALA A 188 22.12 16.24 -2.83
C ALA A 188 23.07 17.38 -3.29
N THR A 189 24.12 17.68 -2.52
CA THR A 189 25.09 18.74 -2.87
C THR A 189 26.20 18.28 -3.82
N VAL A 190 26.71 17.06 -3.64
CA VAL A 190 27.90 16.57 -4.35
C VAL A 190 27.51 15.74 -5.58
N GLY A 191 26.36 15.08 -5.54
CA GLY A 191 25.97 14.09 -6.53
C GLY A 191 26.58 12.72 -6.24
N ARG A 192 25.84 11.67 -6.61
CA ARG A 192 26.20 10.27 -6.35
C ARG A 192 27.49 9.84 -7.06
N GLU A 193 27.75 10.42 -8.23
CA GLU A 193 28.92 10.19 -9.08
C GLU A 193 30.21 10.79 -8.49
N ASN A 194 30.11 11.80 -7.63
CA ASN A 194 31.26 12.49 -7.06
C ASN A 194 31.58 12.07 -5.62
N LEU A 195 30.81 11.16 -5.01
CA LEU A 195 31.00 10.72 -3.61
C LEU A 195 32.41 10.19 -3.33
N ALA A 196 33.05 9.56 -4.32
CA ALA A 196 34.41 9.03 -4.19
C ALA A 196 35.48 10.13 -4.03
N ARG A 197 35.19 11.37 -4.46
CA ARG A 197 36.13 12.50 -4.43
C ARG A 197 36.13 13.25 -3.11
N ILE A 198 35.19 12.95 -2.21
CA ILE A 198 35.08 13.63 -0.92
C ILE A 198 36.21 13.16 -0.01
N PRO A 199 36.93 14.07 0.67
CA PRO A 199 38.01 13.73 1.61
C PRO A 199 37.45 13.18 2.93
N LEU A 200 36.85 11.99 2.87
CA LEU A 200 36.35 11.24 4.03
C LEU A 200 37.12 9.94 4.21
N ASN A 201 37.08 9.42 5.44
CA ASN A 201 37.60 8.09 5.73
C ASN A 201 36.80 7.00 4.96
N PRO A 202 37.37 5.79 4.77
CA PRO A 202 36.70 4.73 4.02
C PRO A 202 35.33 4.35 4.59
N VAL A 203 35.20 4.29 5.92
CA VAL A 203 33.96 3.90 6.61
C VAL A 203 32.80 4.86 6.27
N LEU A 204 33.05 6.17 6.29
CA LEU A 204 32.06 7.18 5.94
C LEU A 204 31.77 7.17 4.44
N ARG A 205 32.78 6.91 3.60
CA ARG A 205 32.58 6.77 2.15
C ARG A 205 31.68 5.56 1.82
N ASP A 206 31.91 4.43 2.49
CA ASP A 206 31.07 3.24 2.37
C ASP A 206 29.65 3.52 2.86
N TYR A 207 29.50 4.26 3.97
CA TYR A 207 28.20 4.69 4.46
C TYR A 207 27.44 5.58 3.45
N LEU A 208 28.10 6.54 2.82
CA LEU A 208 27.50 7.36 1.76
C LEU A 208 27.12 6.51 0.54
N SER A 209 27.98 5.55 0.18
CA SER A 209 27.79 4.66 -0.97
C SER A 209 26.72 3.59 -0.75
N SER A 210 26.40 3.27 0.51
CA SER A 210 25.36 2.30 0.87
C SER A 210 23.96 2.72 0.42
N PHE A 211 23.70 4.03 0.34
CA PHE A 211 22.43 4.59 -0.10
C PHE A 211 22.67 6.00 -0.70
N PRO A 212 23.10 6.08 -1.97
CA PRO A 212 23.48 7.31 -2.62
C PRO A 212 22.27 7.99 -3.29
N PHE A 213 21.21 8.21 -2.51
CA PHE A 213 19.96 8.82 -2.97
C PHE A 213 19.60 10.05 -2.12
N GLN A 214 18.88 10.97 -2.72
CA GLN A 214 18.42 12.24 -2.15
C GLN A 214 17.08 12.11 -1.42
N ILE A 215 16.47 10.92 -1.37
CA ILE A 215 15.10 10.71 -0.84
C ILE A 215 15.07 10.12 0.56
#